data_AF-A0A9D6Y0D3-F1
#
_entry.id   AF-A0A9D6Y0D3-F1
#
_cell.length_a   1.000
_cell.length_b   1.000
_cell.length_c   1.000
_cell.angle_alpha   90.00
_cell.angle_beta   90.00
_cell.angle_gamma   90.00
#
_symmetry.space_group_name_H-M   'P 1'
#
loop_
_entity.id
_entity.type
_entity.pdbx_description
1 polymer ?
#
loop_
_entity_poly.entity_id
_entity_poly.type
_entity_poly.pdbx_seq_one_letter_code
_entity_poly.pdbx_strand_id
1 'polypeptide(L)'
;MRVFPLAAESLGVRSMATYVEVAGAGLLIDPGATLAPARFGLPPTTEEWEALRRANDRISAWGARATLVFVSHYHEDHFRSDPATYAGRCVLVKDPQRMVGGSQARRAGELWKALAPVARVESADGQTAHCGGVDVRVSPPLPHGPDGTALGVVLALTVIDEEARERFVFASDVQGPMSSVAAAYLVKERPTLLYLSGPPSYIEREVGAALIERGIENLLRIVDATGCRVILDHYALRDTRWEQRFERLWTTGRIVTAAGHLGVAATPLESRRDRAWGGARKPAAKAADERGIITRTPRKSAKGGQHS
;
A
#
# COMPACT_ATOMS: atom_id res chain seq x y z
N MET A 1 -7.90 20.94 5.79
CA MET A 1 -7.33 19.99 4.81
C MET A 1 -8.22 18.75 4.59
N ARG A 2 -8.25 18.17 3.37
CA ARG A 2 -8.88 16.87 3.08
C ARG A 2 -7.87 15.92 2.45
N VAL A 3 -7.83 14.67 2.92
CA VAL A 3 -6.89 13.64 2.45
C VAL A 3 -7.68 12.45 1.89
N PHE A 4 -7.38 12.06 0.66
CA PHE A 4 -8.08 11.00 -0.07
C PHE A 4 -7.08 9.95 -0.56
N PRO A 5 -6.91 8.84 0.17
CA PRO A 5 -6.22 7.68 -0.39
C PRO A 5 -6.94 7.21 -1.67
N LEU A 6 -6.28 7.30 -2.81
CA LEU A 6 -6.84 6.91 -4.10
C LEU A 6 -6.65 5.42 -4.36
N ALA A 7 -5.49 4.89 -3.98
CA ALA A 7 -5.15 3.49 -4.07
C ALA A 7 -4.24 3.10 -2.90
N ALA A 8 -4.44 1.89 -2.39
CA ALA A 8 -3.75 1.38 -1.20
C ALA A 8 -3.88 -0.15 -1.15
N GLU A 9 -3.07 -0.80 -0.31
CA GLU A 9 -3.15 -2.25 -0.09
C GLU A 9 -4.53 -2.62 0.46
N SER A 10 -5.06 -1.84 1.41
CA SER A 10 -6.44 -2.01 1.89
C SER A 10 -7.53 -1.75 0.83
N LEU A 11 -7.19 -1.20 -0.33
CA LEU A 11 -8.09 -1.00 -1.48
C LEU A 11 -7.86 -2.03 -2.60
N GLY A 12 -6.98 -3.02 -2.36
CA GLY A 12 -6.80 -4.19 -3.22
C GLY A 12 -5.59 -4.16 -4.16
N VAL A 13 -4.72 -3.15 -4.05
CA VAL A 13 -3.56 -3.01 -4.95
C VAL A 13 -2.33 -2.52 -4.18
N ARG A 14 -1.12 -2.82 -4.66
CA ARG A 14 0.10 -2.21 -4.11
C ARG A 14 0.14 -0.75 -4.53
N SER A 15 -0.06 0.15 -3.57
CA SER A 15 -0.02 1.60 -3.80
C SER A 15 -0.02 2.34 -2.46
N MET A 16 0.33 3.63 -2.51
CA MET A 16 0.01 4.63 -1.49
C MET A 16 -0.52 5.93 -2.11
N ALA A 17 -1.03 5.87 -3.35
CA ALA A 17 -1.44 7.04 -4.10
C ALA A 17 -2.51 7.81 -3.33
N THR A 18 -2.25 9.09 -3.09
CA THR A 18 -3.08 9.94 -2.23
C THR A 18 -3.28 11.29 -2.89
N TYR A 19 -4.50 11.83 -2.80
CA TYR A 19 -4.79 13.21 -3.18
C TYR A 19 -5.07 14.04 -1.93
N VAL A 20 -4.51 15.24 -1.87
CA VAL A 20 -4.71 16.17 -0.76
C VAL A 20 -5.24 17.48 -1.30
N GLU A 21 -6.32 17.97 -0.69
CA GLU A 21 -6.86 19.31 -0.92
C GLU A 21 -6.63 20.18 0.31
N VAL A 22 -5.99 21.33 0.11
CA VAL A 22 -5.68 22.29 1.17
C VAL A 22 -5.61 23.69 0.55
N ALA A 23 -6.24 24.68 1.20
CA ALA A 23 -6.27 26.07 0.75
C ALA A 23 -6.64 26.28 -0.75
N GLY A 24 -7.49 25.41 -1.31
CA GLY A 24 -7.88 25.44 -2.72
C GLY A 24 -6.86 24.82 -3.70
N ALA A 25 -5.69 24.39 -3.23
CA ALA A 25 -4.70 23.66 -4.00
C ALA A 25 -4.89 22.14 -3.90
N GLY A 26 -4.52 21.45 -4.98
CA GLY A 26 -4.58 19.99 -5.11
C GLY A 26 -3.20 19.38 -5.29
N LEU A 27 -2.86 18.45 -4.39
CA LEU A 27 -1.59 17.72 -4.39
C LEU A 27 -1.86 16.25 -4.69
N LEU A 28 -1.15 15.70 -5.68
CA LEU A 28 -1.13 14.26 -5.96
C LEU A 28 0.17 13.67 -5.42
N ILE A 29 0.08 12.65 -4.57
CA ILE A 29 1.19 12.05 -3.85
C ILE A 29 1.31 10.59 -4.28
N ASP A 30 2.52 10.18 -4.67
CA ASP A 30 2.89 8.81 -5.04
C ASP A 30 1.89 8.12 -5.98
N PRO A 31 1.63 8.64 -7.19
CA PRO A 31 0.54 8.20 -8.06
C PRO A 31 0.73 6.81 -8.70
N GLY A 32 1.61 5.95 -8.16
CA GLY A 32 1.82 4.60 -8.66
C GLY A 32 0.78 3.59 -8.16
N ALA A 33 0.59 2.51 -8.89
CA ALA A 33 -0.18 1.35 -8.46
C ALA A 33 0.27 0.10 -9.22
N THR A 34 0.48 -1.01 -8.52
CA THR A 34 0.89 -2.29 -9.13
C THR A 34 0.22 -3.48 -8.47
N LEU A 35 0.48 -4.68 -9.00
CA LEU A 35 0.13 -5.96 -8.41
C LEU A 35 1.39 -6.80 -8.26
N ALA A 36 1.47 -7.62 -7.20
CA ALA A 36 2.54 -8.61 -7.12
C ALA A 36 2.43 -9.60 -8.28
N PRO A 37 3.46 -9.78 -9.12
CA PRO A 37 3.42 -10.74 -10.21
C PRO A 37 3.18 -12.18 -9.71
N ALA A 38 3.68 -12.49 -8.50
CA ALA A 38 3.39 -13.73 -7.80
C ALA A 38 3.31 -13.51 -6.29
N ARG A 39 2.35 -14.17 -5.63
CA ARG A 39 2.18 -14.23 -4.17
C ARG A 39 1.67 -15.62 -3.82
N PHE A 40 2.31 -16.30 -2.85
CA PHE A 40 2.07 -17.72 -2.57
C PHE A 40 2.28 -18.63 -3.80
N GLY A 41 3.14 -18.23 -4.75
CA GLY A 41 3.31 -18.92 -6.03
C GLY A 41 2.13 -18.77 -7.00
N LEU A 42 1.21 -17.84 -6.76
CA LEU A 42 -0.01 -17.64 -7.54
C LEU A 42 -0.01 -16.26 -8.24
N PRO A 43 -0.47 -16.19 -9.51
CA PRO A 43 -0.60 -14.93 -10.24
C PRO A 43 -1.80 -14.10 -9.71
N PRO A 44 -1.85 -12.79 -10.02
CA PRO A 44 -3.00 -11.97 -9.69
C PRO A 44 -4.31 -12.55 -10.22
N THR A 45 -5.36 -12.42 -9.43
CA THR A 45 -6.73 -12.79 -9.77
C THR A 45 -7.40 -11.75 -10.68
N THR A 46 -8.54 -12.10 -11.28
CA THR A 46 -9.37 -11.14 -12.02
C THR A 46 -9.77 -9.94 -11.16
N GLU A 47 -10.12 -10.18 -9.90
CA GLU A 47 -10.51 -9.12 -8.95
C GLU A 47 -9.36 -8.13 -8.69
N GLU A 48 -8.13 -8.63 -8.56
CA GLU A 48 -6.93 -7.79 -8.43
C GLU A 48 -6.69 -6.94 -9.68
N TRP A 49 -6.84 -7.50 -10.88
CA TRP A 49 -6.73 -6.75 -12.14
C TRP A 49 -7.80 -5.66 -12.26
N GLU A 50 -9.04 -5.95 -11.88
CA GLU A 50 -10.09 -4.96 -11.85
C GLU A 50 -9.84 -3.86 -10.80
N ALA A 51 -9.33 -4.23 -9.62
CA ALA A 51 -8.94 -3.27 -8.60
C ALA A 51 -7.82 -2.34 -9.11
N LEU A 52 -6.83 -2.88 -9.81
CA LEU A 52 -5.78 -2.10 -10.46
C LEU A 52 -6.32 -1.15 -11.52
N ARG A 53 -7.28 -1.59 -12.34
CA ARG A 53 -7.93 -0.71 -13.32
C ARG A 53 -8.65 0.45 -12.62
N ARG A 54 -9.49 0.14 -11.62
CA ARG A 54 -10.23 1.16 -10.84
C ARG A 54 -9.29 2.14 -10.12
N ALA A 55 -8.16 1.65 -9.60
CA ALA A 55 -7.14 2.47 -8.98
C ALA A 55 -6.53 3.45 -10.00
N ASN A 56 -6.11 2.97 -11.17
CA ASN A 56 -5.55 3.82 -12.22
C ASN A 56 -6.56 4.84 -12.76
N ASP A 57 -7.82 4.46 -12.93
CA ASP A 57 -8.91 5.37 -13.34
C ASP A 57 -9.06 6.51 -12.32
N ARG A 58 -9.07 6.16 -11.02
CA ARG A 58 -9.17 7.13 -9.92
C ARG A 58 -7.95 8.05 -9.84
N ILE A 59 -6.74 7.52 -9.91
CA ILE A 59 -5.50 8.29 -9.90
C ILE A 59 -5.49 9.29 -11.06
N SER A 60 -5.88 8.86 -12.26
CA SER A 60 -5.93 9.73 -13.45
C SER A 60 -6.97 10.85 -13.28
N ALA A 61 -8.18 10.51 -12.80
CA ALA A 61 -9.26 11.46 -12.59
C ALA A 61 -8.92 12.55 -11.57
N TRP A 62 -8.31 12.17 -10.44
CA TRP A 62 -7.88 13.13 -9.42
C TRP A 62 -6.59 13.86 -9.81
N GLY A 63 -5.69 13.21 -10.54
CA GLY A 63 -4.47 13.82 -11.08
C GLY A 63 -4.77 15.00 -12.01
N ALA A 64 -5.87 14.95 -12.78
CA ALA A 64 -6.35 16.08 -13.58
C ALA A 64 -6.59 17.37 -12.77
N ARG A 65 -6.83 17.25 -11.46
CA ARG A 65 -7.10 18.37 -10.53
C ARG A 65 -5.86 18.78 -9.72
N ALA A 66 -4.73 18.09 -9.88
CA ALA A 66 -3.50 18.38 -9.14
C ALA A 66 -2.66 19.43 -9.86
N THR A 67 -2.13 20.39 -9.11
CA THR A 67 -1.14 21.38 -9.59
C THR A 67 0.29 20.99 -9.18
N LEU A 68 0.40 20.25 -8.07
CA LEU A 68 1.65 19.72 -7.54
C LEU A 68 1.56 18.18 -7.49
N VAL A 69 2.62 17.52 -7.94
CA VAL A 69 2.80 16.08 -7.80
C VAL A 69 4.04 15.81 -6.96
N PHE A 70 3.94 14.89 -5.99
CA PHE A 70 5.04 14.43 -5.18
C PHE A 70 5.33 12.96 -5.44
N VAL A 71 6.61 12.60 -5.58
CA VAL A 71 7.09 11.21 -5.71
C VAL A 71 8.19 10.95 -4.69
N SER A 72 7.89 10.12 -3.70
CA SER A 72 8.72 9.85 -2.53
C SER A 72 9.98 9.03 -2.84
N HIS A 73 9.87 8.05 -3.73
CA HIS A 73 10.95 7.16 -4.18
C HIS A 73 10.54 6.38 -5.44
N TYR A 74 11.39 5.47 -5.90
CA TYR A 74 11.30 4.87 -7.24
C TYR A 74 10.82 3.42 -7.27
N HIS A 75 10.01 2.98 -6.30
CA HIS A 75 9.25 1.75 -6.46
C HIS A 75 8.05 1.96 -7.40
N GLU A 76 7.70 0.95 -8.22
CA GLU A 76 6.72 1.08 -9.31
C GLU A 76 5.30 1.38 -8.80
N ASP A 77 5.00 1.03 -7.56
CA ASP A 77 3.76 1.35 -6.86
C ASP A 77 3.71 2.77 -6.27
N HIS A 78 4.75 3.59 -6.48
CA HIS A 78 4.82 4.98 -6.01
C HIS A 78 4.92 6.03 -7.12
N PHE A 79 5.13 5.62 -8.38
CA PHE A 79 5.13 6.55 -9.51
C PHE A 79 4.51 5.93 -10.76
N ARG A 80 4.19 6.74 -11.77
CA ARG A 80 3.74 6.28 -13.09
C ARG A 80 4.84 6.53 -14.11
N SER A 81 5.10 5.54 -14.94
CA SER A 81 6.01 5.69 -16.08
C SER A 81 5.44 6.60 -17.17
N ASP A 82 4.12 6.71 -17.26
CA ASP A 82 3.44 7.58 -18.22
C ASP A 82 3.55 9.07 -17.82
N PRO A 83 4.28 9.89 -18.59
CA PRO A 83 4.51 11.30 -18.28
C PRO A 83 3.22 12.15 -18.36
N ALA A 84 2.15 11.66 -18.99
CA ALA A 84 0.88 12.39 -19.09
C ALA A 84 0.27 12.74 -17.72
N THR A 85 0.53 11.91 -16.70
CA THR A 85 0.09 12.18 -15.30
C THR A 85 0.71 13.46 -14.73
N TYR A 86 1.89 13.84 -15.24
CA TYR A 86 2.72 14.91 -14.70
C TYR A 86 2.74 16.16 -15.58
N ALA A 87 2.32 16.03 -16.85
CA ALA A 87 2.40 17.10 -17.84
C ALA A 87 1.76 18.41 -17.33
N GLY A 88 2.46 19.53 -17.49
CA GLY A 88 2.03 20.87 -17.08
C GLY A 88 2.07 21.15 -15.58
N ARG A 89 2.54 20.21 -14.74
CA ARG A 89 2.54 20.34 -13.27
C ARG A 89 3.93 20.64 -12.71
N CYS A 90 3.97 21.12 -11.48
CA CYS A 90 5.17 21.07 -10.66
C CYS A 90 5.32 19.64 -10.10
N VAL A 91 6.49 19.04 -10.24
CA VAL A 91 6.78 17.68 -9.76
C VAL A 91 7.95 17.75 -8.80
N LEU A 92 7.66 17.57 -7.51
CA LEU A 92 8.66 17.34 -6.47
C LEU A 92 8.97 15.85 -6.41
N VAL A 93 10.18 15.46 -6.77
CA VAL A 93 10.57 14.05 -6.82
C VAL A 93 11.91 13.84 -6.15
N LYS A 94 12.08 12.69 -5.49
CA LYS A 94 13.35 12.23 -4.93
C LYS A 94 14.52 12.50 -5.88
N ASP A 95 15.62 13.05 -5.38
CA ASP A 95 16.80 13.30 -6.21
C ASP A 95 17.35 11.97 -6.79
N PRO A 96 17.50 11.84 -8.13
CA PRO A 96 17.94 10.62 -8.79
C PRO A 96 19.44 10.35 -8.60
N GLN A 97 20.21 11.35 -8.16
CA GLN A 97 21.66 11.28 -7.96
C GLN A 97 22.04 11.08 -6.48
N ARG A 98 21.12 11.28 -5.53
CA ARG A 98 21.41 11.19 -4.08
C ARG A 98 20.85 9.92 -3.46
N MET A 99 21.72 9.02 -3.02
CA MET A 99 21.34 7.83 -2.24
C MET A 99 20.32 6.90 -2.95
N VAL A 100 20.36 6.86 -4.29
CA VAL A 100 19.55 5.96 -5.11
C VAL A 100 20.48 4.97 -5.82
N GLY A 101 20.20 3.67 -5.70
CA GLY A 101 21.02 2.61 -6.29
C GLY A 101 20.21 1.56 -7.04
N GLY A 102 20.91 0.67 -7.76
CA GLY A 102 20.31 -0.50 -8.42
C GLY A 102 19.18 -0.16 -9.38
N SER A 103 18.08 -0.93 -9.29
CA SER A 103 16.90 -0.75 -10.16
C SER A 103 16.18 0.59 -9.93
N GLN A 104 16.30 1.18 -8.74
CA GLN A 104 15.74 2.50 -8.47
C GLN A 104 16.50 3.59 -9.23
N ALA A 105 17.82 3.50 -9.38
CA ALA A 105 18.62 4.49 -10.12
C ALA A 105 18.26 4.49 -11.61
N ARG A 106 18.06 3.30 -12.20
CA ARG A 106 17.56 3.17 -13.57
C ARG A 106 16.18 3.82 -13.75
N ARG A 107 15.22 3.45 -12.90
CA ARG A 107 13.85 4.00 -12.91
C ARG A 107 13.84 5.51 -12.71
N ALA A 108 14.71 6.02 -11.85
CA ALA A 108 14.89 7.44 -11.61
C ALA A 108 15.36 8.18 -12.87
N GLY A 109 16.41 7.69 -13.53
CA GLY A 109 16.90 8.26 -14.78
C GLY A 109 15.86 8.25 -15.90
N GLU A 110 15.13 7.14 -16.04
CA GLU A 110 14.02 7.00 -17.01
C GLU A 110 12.90 8.00 -16.74
N LEU A 111 12.45 8.11 -15.48
CA LEU A 111 11.39 9.03 -15.08
C LEU A 111 11.80 10.49 -15.33
N TRP A 112 12.95 10.93 -14.80
CA TRP A 112 13.41 12.30 -14.97
C TRP A 112 13.55 12.71 -16.44
N LYS A 113 14.08 11.80 -17.28
CA LYS A 113 14.18 12.02 -18.72
C LYS A 113 12.81 12.17 -19.39
N ALA A 114 11.83 11.36 -18.98
CA ALA A 114 10.47 11.40 -19.51
C ALA A 114 9.70 12.66 -19.06
N LEU A 115 9.97 13.16 -17.84
CA LEU A 115 9.27 14.31 -17.27
C LEU A 115 9.83 15.66 -17.72
N ALA A 116 11.15 15.77 -17.95
CA ALA A 116 11.83 17.00 -18.33
C ALA A 116 11.18 17.82 -19.46
N PRO A 117 10.66 17.22 -20.56
CA PRO A 117 10.04 18.00 -21.64
C PRO A 117 8.59 18.43 -21.36
N VAL A 118 7.92 17.86 -20.35
CA VAL A 118 6.46 18.06 -20.16
C VAL A 118 6.09 18.67 -18.81
N ALA A 119 6.98 18.69 -17.83
CA ALA A 119 6.69 19.14 -16.47
C ALA A 119 7.84 19.96 -15.88
N ARG A 120 7.54 20.76 -14.84
CA ARG A 120 8.57 21.42 -14.04
C ARG A 120 9.02 20.47 -12.95
N VAL A 121 10.16 19.81 -13.16
CA VAL A 121 10.68 18.78 -12.25
C VAL A 121 11.71 19.38 -11.31
N GLU A 122 11.54 19.16 -10.01
CA GLU A 122 12.39 19.70 -8.95
C GLU A 122 12.79 18.58 -7.98
N SER A 123 14.06 18.60 -7.56
CA SER A 123 14.56 17.68 -6.54
C SER A 123 13.93 18.01 -5.20
N ALA A 124 13.29 17.05 -4.56
CA ALA A 124 12.52 17.26 -3.34
C ALA A 124 13.34 17.10 -2.05
N ASP A 125 14.54 16.49 -2.10
CA ASP A 125 15.35 16.15 -0.93
C ASP A 125 15.59 17.35 0.01
N GLY A 126 14.96 17.34 1.19
CA GLY A 126 15.12 18.38 2.21
C GLY A 126 14.52 19.75 1.85
N GLN A 127 13.72 19.84 0.79
CA GLN A 127 13.17 21.11 0.33
C GLN A 127 12.02 21.62 1.20
N THR A 128 11.84 22.93 1.20
CA THR A 128 10.61 23.58 1.64
C THR A 128 10.10 24.42 0.49
N ALA A 129 8.83 24.29 0.15
CA ALA A 129 8.23 25.05 -0.94
C ALA A 129 6.88 25.63 -0.49
N HIS A 130 6.55 26.79 -1.03
CA HIS A 130 5.24 27.40 -0.90
C HIS A 130 4.56 27.33 -2.26
N CYS A 131 3.49 26.54 -2.38
CA CYS A 131 2.80 26.29 -3.64
C CYS A 131 1.31 26.58 -3.49
N GLY A 132 0.83 27.66 -4.10
CA GLY A 132 -0.60 27.99 -4.12
C GLY A 132 -1.21 28.22 -2.74
N GLY A 133 -0.50 28.89 -1.82
CA GLY A 133 -0.97 29.13 -0.45
C GLY A 133 -0.69 27.98 0.52
N VAL A 134 -0.04 26.91 0.08
CA VAL A 134 0.25 25.72 0.89
C VAL A 134 1.75 25.64 1.16
N ASP A 135 2.10 25.50 2.44
CA ASP A 135 3.46 25.17 2.85
C ASP A 135 3.66 23.65 2.79
N VAL A 136 4.64 23.23 1.99
CA VAL A 136 5.11 21.86 1.94
C VAL A 136 6.55 21.78 2.40
N ARG A 137 6.84 20.81 3.27
CA ARG A 137 8.21 20.47 3.68
C ARG A 137 8.48 19.03 3.31
N VAL A 138 9.65 18.78 2.77
CA VAL A 138 10.08 17.44 2.41
C VAL A 138 11.28 17.07 3.29
N SER A 139 11.28 15.85 3.79
CA SER A 139 12.37 15.36 4.62
C SER A 139 13.69 15.30 3.82
N PRO A 140 14.83 15.31 4.49
CA PRO A 140 16.03 14.66 3.95
C PRO A 140 15.73 13.19 3.65
N PRO A 141 16.56 12.49 2.85
CA PRO A 141 16.44 11.04 2.67
C PRO A 141 16.33 10.28 4.00
N LEU A 142 15.22 9.57 4.20
CA LEU A 142 14.97 8.72 5.37
C LEU A 142 15.17 7.25 4.98
N PRO A 143 15.61 6.37 5.90
CA PRO A 143 15.75 4.94 5.61
C PRO A 143 14.43 4.29 5.16
N HIS A 144 14.49 3.51 4.08
CA HIS A 144 13.41 2.61 3.64
C HIS A 144 13.42 1.33 4.48
N GLY A 145 13.05 1.46 5.76
CA GLY A 145 13.15 0.38 6.75
C GLY A 145 14.23 0.63 7.82
N PRO A 146 15.01 -0.38 8.24
CA PRO A 146 15.97 -0.22 9.33
C PRO A 146 17.19 0.64 8.94
N ASP A 147 17.77 1.30 9.94
CA ASP A 147 18.98 2.12 9.79
C ASP A 147 20.17 1.29 9.27
N GLY A 148 20.96 1.88 8.36
CA GLY A 148 22.19 1.28 7.86
C GLY A 148 22.02 0.11 6.88
N THR A 149 20.80 -0.11 6.37
CA THR A 149 20.52 -1.18 5.39
C THR A 149 20.62 -0.69 3.94
N ALA A 150 20.82 -1.63 3.02
CA ALA A 150 20.88 -1.36 1.57
C ALA A 150 19.49 -1.25 0.89
N LEU A 151 18.41 -1.20 1.67
CA LEU A 151 17.03 -1.13 1.15
C LEU A 151 16.72 0.20 0.44
N GLY A 152 17.56 1.22 0.67
CA GLY A 152 17.45 2.53 0.05
C GLY A 152 16.80 3.55 0.98
N VAL A 153 16.29 4.61 0.38
CA VAL A 153 15.75 5.76 1.08
C VAL A 153 14.41 6.21 0.48
N VAL A 154 13.61 6.86 1.31
CA VAL A 154 12.33 7.48 0.94
C VAL A 154 12.31 8.92 1.43
N LEU A 155 11.42 9.73 0.85
CA LEU A 155 11.11 11.06 1.34
C LEU A 155 9.75 11.08 2.02
N ALA A 156 9.66 11.77 3.16
CA ALA A 156 8.40 12.14 3.77
C ALA A 156 7.99 13.54 3.33
N LEU A 157 6.70 13.74 3.06
CA LEU A 157 6.10 15.04 2.73
C LEU A 157 5.22 15.49 3.90
N THR A 158 5.49 16.68 4.43
CA THR A 158 4.61 17.39 5.35
C THR A 158 3.86 18.47 4.60
N VAL A 159 2.53 18.41 4.61
CA VAL A 159 1.62 19.45 4.13
C VAL A 159 1.05 20.19 5.33
N ILE A 160 1.13 21.51 5.33
CA ILE A 160 0.74 22.34 6.49
C ILE A 160 -0.41 23.26 6.09
N ASP A 161 -1.47 23.22 6.89
CA ASP A 161 -2.62 24.12 6.81
C ASP A 161 -2.60 24.96 8.10
N GLU A 162 -1.93 26.11 8.06
CA GLU A 162 -1.73 26.98 9.23
C GLU A 162 -3.06 27.54 9.77
N GLU A 163 -4.03 27.79 8.88
CA GLU A 163 -5.36 28.31 9.25
C GLU A 163 -6.15 27.25 10.05
N ALA A 164 -6.21 26.01 9.54
CA ALA A 164 -6.87 24.91 10.22
C ALA A 164 -6.04 24.31 11.36
N ARG A 165 -4.76 24.71 11.51
CA ARG A 165 -3.76 24.11 12.40
C ARG A 165 -3.60 22.60 12.16
N GLU A 166 -3.68 22.18 10.90
CA GLU A 166 -3.55 20.78 10.50
C GLU A 166 -2.19 20.51 9.86
N ARG A 167 -1.63 19.34 10.13
CA ARG A 167 -0.37 18.87 9.54
C ARG A 167 -0.55 17.44 9.07
N PHE A 168 -0.57 17.26 7.76
CA PHE A 168 -0.56 15.93 7.16
C PHE A 168 0.87 15.54 6.82
N VAL A 169 1.33 14.43 7.41
CA VAL A 169 2.63 13.85 7.07
C VAL A 169 2.41 12.56 6.30
N PHE A 170 2.80 12.54 5.04
CA PHE A 170 2.91 11.33 4.24
C PHE A 170 4.34 10.82 4.34
N ALA A 171 4.56 9.78 5.14
CA ALA A 171 5.88 9.22 5.40
C ALA A 171 6.27 8.11 4.42
N SER A 172 5.38 7.73 3.50
CA SER A 172 5.64 6.69 2.51
C SER A 172 6.11 5.39 3.17
N ASP A 173 7.15 4.80 2.60
CA ASP A 173 7.61 3.46 2.77
C ASP A 173 8.61 3.27 3.94
N VAL A 174 8.43 4.02 5.04
CA VAL A 174 9.34 3.96 6.21
C VAL A 174 9.22 2.68 7.07
N GLN A 175 8.20 1.85 6.82
CA GLN A 175 7.98 0.54 7.46
C GLN A 175 7.74 0.62 8.98
N GLY A 176 6.86 1.50 9.44
CA GLY A 176 6.40 1.51 10.84
C GLY A 176 6.99 2.53 11.81
N PRO A 177 7.78 3.54 11.43
CA PRO A 177 9.14 3.31 10.92
C PRO A 177 9.98 2.36 11.80
N MET A 178 10.72 1.44 11.17
CA MET A 178 11.74 0.63 11.88
C MET A 178 13.01 1.44 12.21
N SER A 179 13.27 2.53 11.49
CA SER A 179 14.36 3.47 11.76
C SER A 179 14.02 4.42 12.91
N SER A 180 14.94 4.57 13.86
CA SER A 180 14.79 5.55 14.95
C SER A 180 14.97 6.98 14.44
N VAL A 181 15.75 7.18 13.37
CA VAL A 181 15.93 8.48 12.71
C VAL A 181 14.62 8.93 12.07
N ALA A 182 13.97 8.04 11.31
CA ALA A 182 12.66 8.33 10.73
C ALA A 182 11.62 8.58 11.83
N ALA A 183 11.61 7.79 12.92
CA ALA A 183 10.69 8.01 14.03
C ALA A 183 10.86 9.41 14.66
N ALA A 184 12.10 9.82 14.93
CA ALA A 184 12.39 11.14 15.50
C ALA A 184 11.99 12.29 14.56
N TYR A 185 12.21 12.12 13.25
CA TYR A 185 11.76 13.07 12.24
C TYR A 185 10.23 13.23 12.27
N LEU A 186 9.48 12.12 12.29
CA LEU A 186 8.01 12.16 12.30
C LEU A 186 7.45 12.80 13.58
N VAL A 187 8.07 12.57 14.74
CA VAL A 187 7.71 13.29 15.99
C VAL A 187 7.95 14.80 15.84
N LYS A 188 9.09 15.20 15.27
CA LYS A 188 9.45 16.61 15.08
C LYS A 188 8.47 17.35 14.16
N GLU A 189 7.94 16.69 13.13
CA GLU A 189 6.96 17.30 12.22
C GLU A 189 5.62 17.61 12.90
N ARG A 190 5.31 16.94 14.02
CA ARG A 190 4.07 17.10 14.81
C ARG A 190 2.81 16.93 13.95
N PRO A 191 2.62 15.77 13.29
CA PRO A 191 1.43 15.51 12.48
C PRO A 191 0.14 15.62 13.31
N THR A 192 -0.93 16.08 12.69
CA THR A 192 -2.31 15.79 13.14
C THR A 192 -2.85 14.53 12.46
N LEU A 193 -2.40 14.27 11.22
CA LEU A 193 -2.63 13.04 10.47
C LEU A 193 -1.31 12.54 9.88
N LEU A 194 -1.01 11.27 10.10
CA LEU A 194 0.18 10.59 9.58
C LEU A 194 -0.25 9.45 8.66
N TYR A 195 0.33 9.31 7.47
CA TYR A 195 0.16 8.15 6.60
C TYR A 195 1.52 7.50 6.33
N LEU A 196 1.69 6.25 6.75
CA LEU A 196 2.90 5.46 6.52
C LEU A 196 2.60 4.01 6.15
N SER A 197 3.57 3.35 5.54
CA SER A 197 3.60 1.90 5.45
C SER A 197 3.92 1.28 6.81
N GLY A 198 3.34 0.12 7.11
CA GLY A 198 3.67 -0.58 8.35
C GLY A 198 4.87 -1.52 8.25
N PRO A 199 5.31 -2.11 9.39
CA PRO A 199 6.36 -3.11 9.38
C PRO A 199 6.00 -4.30 8.47
N PRO A 200 6.94 -4.87 7.70
CA PRO A 200 6.64 -5.93 6.73
C PRO A 200 6.56 -7.32 7.40
N SER A 201 5.60 -7.54 8.29
CA SER A 201 5.51 -8.80 9.06
C SER A 201 5.30 -10.06 8.21
N TYR A 202 4.85 -9.91 6.96
CA TYR A 202 4.74 -11.02 6.01
C TYR A 202 6.09 -11.64 5.60
N ILE A 203 7.21 -10.95 5.86
CA ILE A 203 8.59 -11.43 5.73
C ILE A 203 9.35 -11.32 7.06
N GLU A 204 8.65 -11.50 8.18
CA GLU A 204 9.23 -11.38 9.52
C GLU A 204 10.37 -12.38 9.77
N ARG A 205 10.39 -13.52 9.07
CA ARG A 205 11.48 -14.50 9.19
C ARG A 205 12.79 -13.98 8.60
N GLU A 206 12.69 -13.24 7.50
CA GLU A 206 13.81 -12.66 6.78
C GLU A 206 14.28 -11.36 7.44
N VAL A 207 13.34 -10.53 7.90
CA VAL A 207 13.63 -9.23 8.52
C VAL A 207 14.02 -9.37 9.99
N GLY A 208 13.41 -10.31 10.72
CA GLY A 208 13.60 -10.53 12.14
C GLY A 208 12.54 -9.83 13.01
N ALA A 209 11.96 -10.60 13.94
CA ALA A 209 10.88 -10.16 14.82
C ALA A 209 11.21 -8.90 15.64
N ALA A 210 12.46 -8.75 16.09
CA ALA A 210 12.89 -7.58 16.86
C ALA A 210 12.79 -6.27 16.07
N LEU A 211 12.98 -6.30 14.75
CA LEU A 211 12.81 -5.13 13.89
C LEU A 211 11.32 -4.81 13.67
N ILE A 212 10.47 -5.83 13.51
CA ILE A 212 9.01 -5.64 13.45
C ILE A 212 8.50 -5.00 14.75
N GLU A 213 8.91 -5.52 15.92
CA GLU A 213 8.53 -4.93 17.21
C GLU A 213 9.05 -3.52 17.38
N ARG A 214 10.27 -3.21 16.94
CA ARG A 214 10.79 -1.83 16.94
C ARG A 214 9.91 -0.90 16.13
N GLY A 215 9.45 -1.33 14.95
CA GLY A 215 8.50 -0.55 14.16
C GLY A 215 7.22 -0.29 14.94
N ILE A 216 6.63 -1.32 15.54
CA ILE A 216 5.41 -1.16 16.37
C ILE A 216 5.65 -0.16 17.51
N GLU A 217 6.74 -0.28 18.25
CA GLU A 217 7.09 0.61 19.37
C GLU A 217 7.35 2.05 18.93
N ASN A 218 8.03 2.24 17.80
CA ASN A 218 8.26 3.57 17.24
C ASN A 218 6.95 4.22 16.82
N LEU A 219 6.04 3.49 16.18
CA LEU A 219 4.74 4.05 15.81
C LEU A 219 3.91 4.43 17.03
N LEU A 220 3.88 3.58 18.07
CA LEU A 220 3.23 3.91 19.34
C LEU A 220 3.81 5.18 19.96
N ARG A 221 5.14 5.31 19.99
CA ARG A 221 5.81 6.52 20.48
C ARG A 221 5.43 7.77 19.70
N ILE A 222 5.30 7.68 18.37
CA ILE A 222 4.86 8.81 17.54
C ILE A 222 3.44 9.21 17.92
N VAL A 223 2.53 8.23 18.03
CA VAL A 223 1.14 8.46 18.43
C VAL A 223 1.05 9.09 19.82
N ASP A 224 1.80 8.58 20.79
CA ASP A 224 1.81 9.10 22.17
C ASP A 224 2.37 10.53 22.24
N ALA A 225 3.45 10.82 21.49
CA ALA A 225 4.10 12.11 21.51
C ALA A 225 3.33 13.21 20.76
N THR A 226 2.49 12.85 19.78
CA THR A 226 1.83 13.80 18.88
C THR A 226 0.31 13.82 19.01
N GLY A 227 -0.29 12.76 19.54
CA GLY A 227 -1.74 12.56 19.57
C GLY A 227 -2.36 12.39 18.18
N CYS A 228 -1.56 12.18 17.13
CA CYS A 228 -2.03 12.17 15.76
C CYS A 228 -2.96 10.98 15.46
N ARG A 229 -3.78 11.13 14.42
CA ARG A 229 -4.39 9.98 13.75
C ARG A 229 -3.40 9.39 12.77
N VAL A 230 -3.47 8.08 12.56
CA VAL A 230 -2.58 7.36 11.64
C VAL A 230 -3.38 6.58 10.61
N ILE A 231 -2.96 6.67 9.36
CA ILE A 231 -3.29 5.73 8.30
C ILE A 231 -2.11 4.76 8.20
N LEU A 232 -2.32 3.50 8.57
CA LEU A 232 -1.33 2.43 8.49
C LEU A 232 -1.76 1.44 7.42
N ASP A 233 -0.98 1.32 6.35
CA ASP A 233 -1.35 0.53 5.18
C ASP A 233 -0.14 -0.13 4.51
N HIS A 234 -0.25 -0.44 3.22
CA HIS A 234 0.84 -0.90 2.37
C HIS A 234 1.47 -2.19 2.91
N TYR A 235 2.76 -2.20 3.28
CA TYR A 235 3.44 -3.42 3.77
C TYR A 235 2.73 -4.12 4.93
N ALA A 236 2.09 -3.39 5.85
CA ALA A 236 1.42 -4.00 7.01
C ALA A 236 0.32 -4.97 6.57
N LEU A 237 -0.42 -4.65 5.50
CA LEU A 237 -1.60 -5.40 5.10
C LEU A 237 -1.29 -6.58 4.18
N ARG A 238 -0.01 -6.78 3.83
CA ARG A 238 0.42 -7.92 3.02
C ARG A 238 0.47 -9.22 3.82
N ASP A 239 0.46 -9.16 5.15
CA ASP A 239 0.39 -10.34 6.02
C ASP A 239 -1.07 -10.82 6.16
N THR A 240 -1.34 -12.10 5.99
CA THR A 240 -2.70 -12.67 6.18
C THR A 240 -3.24 -12.49 7.59
N ARG A 241 -2.36 -12.23 8.57
CA ARG A 241 -2.65 -12.06 9.99
C ARG A 241 -2.39 -10.63 10.47
N TRP A 242 -2.40 -9.64 9.56
CA TRP A 242 -2.07 -8.25 9.88
C TRP A 242 -2.92 -7.67 11.04
N GLU A 243 -4.19 -8.07 11.16
CA GLU A 243 -5.07 -7.64 12.26
C GLU A 243 -4.52 -8.10 13.61
N GLN A 244 -4.19 -9.38 13.75
CA GLN A 244 -3.67 -9.94 14.99
C GLN A 244 -2.22 -9.50 15.23
N ARG A 245 -1.40 -9.46 14.16
CA ARG A 245 0.03 -9.14 14.27
C ARG A 245 0.28 -7.72 14.76
N PHE A 246 -0.61 -6.80 14.40
CA PHE A 246 -0.54 -5.39 14.75
C PHE A 246 -1.64 -4.96 15.74
N GLU A 247 -2.22 -5.89 16.50
CA GLU A 247 -3.31 -5.63 17.44
C GLU A 247 -3.04 -4.42 18.35
N ARG A 248 -1.82 -4.34 18.93
CA ARG A 248 -1.37 -3.22 19.78
C ARG A 248 -1.54 -1.85 19.13
N LEU A 249 -1.40 -1.76 17.81
CA LEU A 249 -1.56 -0.54 17.04
C LEU A 249 -3.04 -0.20 16.86
N TRP A 250 -3.87 -1.19 16.51
CA TRP A 250 -5.31 -1.01 16.29
C TRP A 250 -6.05 -0.63 17.57
N THR A 251 -5.68 -1.23 18.72
CA THR A 251 -6.31 -0.99 20.02
C THR A 251 -6.13 0.44 20.53
N THR A 252 -5.22 1.23 19.94
CA THR A 252 -5.07 2.65 20.26
C THR A 252 -6.31 3.49 19.87
N GLY A 253 -7.13 3.00 18.94
CA GLY A 253 -8.26 3.74 18.37
C GLY A 253 -7.87 4.93 17.49
N ARG A 254 -6.57 5.20 17.31
CA ARG A 254 -6.04 6.31 16.50
C ARG A 254 -5.57 5.87 15.12
N ILE A 255 -5.34 4.57 14.94
CA ILE A 255 -4.75 3.98 13.74
C ILE A 255 -5.85 3.28 12.95
N VAL A 256 -5.96 3.61 11.66
CA VAL A 256 -6.89 3.02 10.69
C VAL A 256 -6.15 2.63 9.42
N THR A 257 -6.74 1.77 8.60
CA THR A 257 -6.26 1.54 7.22
C THR A 257 -6.68 2.68 6.30
N ALA A 258 -6.15 2.75 5.08
CA ALA A 258 -6.59 3.74 4.09
C ALA A 258 -8.07 3.55 3.72
N ALA A 259 -8.53 2.30 3.56
CA ALA A 259 -9.95 1.98 3.41
C ALA A 259 -10.78 2.46 4.61
N GLY A 260 -10.31 2.22 5.84
CA GLY A 260 -10.97 2.69 7.05
C GLY A 260 -11.04 4.21 7.14
N HIS A 261 -10.00 4.93 6.72
CA HIS A 261 -10.01 6.39 6.62
C HIS A 261 -11.08 6.91 5.65
N LEU A 262 -11.34 6.19 4.57
CA LEU A 262 -12.39 6.49 3.59
C LEU A 262 -13.80 6.01 4.03
N GLY A 263 -13.91 5.31 5.16
CA GLY A 263 -15.17 4.73 5.63
C GLY A 263 -15.64 3.51 4.83
N VAL A 264 -14.74 2.80 4.16
CA VAL A 264 -15.04 1.57 3.40
C VAL A 264 -14.34 0.35 3.99
N ALA A 265 -14.86 -0.84 3.70
CA ALA A 265 -14.27 -2.09 4.17
C ALA A 265 -12.89 -2.35 3.53
N ALA A 266 -11.94 -2.82 4.35
CA ALA A 266 -10.61 -3.18 3.86
C ALA A 266 -10.67 -4.45 2.99
N THR A 267 -10.10 -4.35 1.79
CA THR A 267 -10.07 -5.39 0.78
C THR A 267 -8.61 -5.70 0.34
N PRO A 268 -7.73 -6.19 1.24
CA PRO A 268 -6.33 -6.49 0.91
C PRO A 268 -6.20 -7.78 0.09
N LEU A 269 -6.45 -7.68 -1.21
CA LEU A 269 -6.55 -8.81 -2.13
C LEU A 269 -5.27 -9.65 -2.21
N GLU A 270 -4.09 -9.01 -2.26
CA GLU A 270 -2.81 -9.74 -2.37
C GLU A 270 -2.60 -10.68 -1.18
N SER A 271 -2.86 -10.21 0.04
CA SER A 271 -2.71 -11.03 1.25
C SER A 271 -3.67 -12.23 1.25
N ARG A 272 -4.80 -12.14 0.56
CA ARG A 272 -5.86 -13.17 0.51
C ARG A 272 -5.82 -14.00 -0.77
N ARG A 273 -4.77 -13.87 -1.60
CA ARG A 273 -4.69 -14.48 -2.92
C ARG A 273 -4.77 -16.02 -2.87
N ASP A 274 -4.15 -16.64 -1.88
CA ASP A 274 -4.24 -18.08 -1.63
C ASP A 274 -5.69 -18.55 -1.40
N ARG A 275 -6.48 -17.80 -0.63
CA ARG A 275 -7.89 -18.08 -0.37
C ARG A 275 -8.74 -17.95 -1.63
N ALA A 276 -8.49 -16.91 -2.43
CA ALA A 276 -9.20 -16.69 -3.70
C ALA A 276 -8.99 -17.87 -4.68
N TRP A 277 -7.75 -18.33 -4.83
CA TRP A 277 -7.44 -19.50 -5.67
C TRP A 277 -7.87 -20.84 -5.04
N GLY A 278 -7.88 -20.94 -3.71
CA GLY A 278 -8.39 -22.10 -2.99
C GLY A 278 -9.89 -22.35 -3.24
N GLY A 279 -10.67 -21.27 -3.38
CA GLY A 279 -12.08 -21.33 -3.81
C GLY A 279 -12.25 -21.77 -5.27
N ALA A 280 -11.37 -21.29 -6.17
CA ALA A 280 -11.40 -21.63 -7.59
C ALA A 280 -11.04 -23.10 -7.90
N ARG A 281 -10.33 -23.78 -6.98
CA ARG A 281 -9.91 -25.19 -7.13
C ARG A 281 -10.94 -26.23 -6.67
N LYS A 282 -12.04 -25.86 -6.01
CA LYS A 282 -13.10 -26.82 -5.66
C LYS A 282 -14.07 -26.97 -6.83
N PRO A 283 -14.14 -28.12 -7.52
CA PRO A 283 -15.29 -28.38 -8.39
C PRO A 283 -16.56 -28.41 -7.53
N ALA A 284 -17.69 -27.98 -8.11
CA ALA A 284 -19.00 -28.15 -7.48
C ALA A 284 -19.15 -29.59 -7.00
N ALA A 285 -19.56 -29.78 -5.74
CA ALA A 285 -19.89 -31.10 -5.24
C ALA A 285 -20.89 -31.73 -6.22
N LYS A 286 -20.53 -32.88 -6.81
CA LYS A 286 -21.47 -33.64 -7.63
C LYS A 286 -22.72 -33.87 -6.79
N ALA A 287 -23.87 -33.43 -7.29
CA ALA A 287 -25.16 -33.77 -6.71
C ALA A 287 -25.18 -35.29 -6.53
N ALA A 288 -25.58 -35.74 -5.33
CA ALA A 288 -25.69 -37.15 -5.03
C ALA A 288 -26.65 -37.78 -6.04
N ASP A 289 -26.13 -38.65 -6.90
CA ASP A 289 -26.92 -39.42 -7.85
C ASP A 289 -27.92 -40.24 -7.04
N GLU A 290 -29.21 -40.06 -7.33
CA GLU A 290 -30.28 -40.82 -6.70
C GLU A 290 -29.99 -42.30 -6.92
N ARG A 291 -29.75 -43.02 -5.82
CA ARG A 291 -29.53 -44.46 -5.85
C ARG A 291 -30.76 -45.12 -6.46
N GLY A 292 -30.66 -45.51 -7.72
CA GLY A 292 -31.64 -46.35 -8.39
C GLY A 292 -31.93 -47.58 -7.54
N ILE A 293 -33.20 -47.75 -7.19
CA ILE A 293 -33.73 -48.88 -6.44
C ILE A 293 -33.48 -50.15 -7.28
N ILE A 294 -32.52 -50.98 -6.87
CA ILE A 294 -32.32 -52.30 -7.46
C ILE A 294 -33.45 -53.22 -6.96
N THR A 295 -34.45 -53.44 -7.81
CA THR A 295 -35.45 -54.49 -7.62
C THR A 295 -34.80 -55.87 -7.72
N ARG A 296 -34.86 -56.67 -6.65
CA ARG A 296 -34.36 -58.05 -6.60
C ARG A 296 -35.25 -58.98 -7.43
N THR A 297 -34.68 -59.64 -8.42
CA THR A 297 -35.33 -60.72 -9.19
C THR A 297 -35.45 -62.00 -8.32
N PRO A 298 -36.58 -62.75 -8.34
CA PRO A 298 -36.73 -63.96 -7.54
C PRO A 298 -35.92 -65.13 -8.13
N ARG A 299 -35.19 -65.86 -7.29
CA ARG A 299 -34.52 -67.12 -7.65
C ARG A 299 -35.56 -68.22 -7.84
N LYS A 300 -35.56 -68.87 -9.01
CA LYS A 300 -36.27 -70.15 -9.24
C LYS A 300 -35.49 -71.30 -8.58
N SER A 301 -36.18 -72.04 -7.71
CA SER A 301 -35.72 -73.30 -7.12
C SER A 301 -35.81 -74.44 -8.15
N ALA A 302 -34.70 -75.12 -8.43
CA ALA A 302 -34.71 -76.39 -9.15
C ALA A 302 -34.95 -77.55 -8.17
N LYS A 303 -35.98 -78.36 -8.45
CA LYS A 303 -36.28 -79.64 -7.82
C LYS A 303 -35.25 -80.69 -8.25
N GLY A 304 -34.96 -81.63 -7.35
CA GLY A 304 -33.91 -82.63 -7.48
C GLY A 304 -34.25 -83.87 -8.33
N GLY A 305 -33.39 -84.88 -8.17
CA GLY A 305 -33.54 -86.22 -8.72
C GLY A 305 -32.43 -87.14 -8.23
N GLN A 306 -32.83 -88.20 -7.53
CA GLN A 306 -32.03 -89.31 -6.97
C GLN A 306 -31.68 -90.39 -8.02
N HIS A 307 -30.90 -91.38 -7.55
CA HIS A 307 -30.68 -92.75 -8.04
C HIS A 307 -29.43 -92.91 -8.94
N SER A 308 -28.49 -93.84 -8.71
CA SER A 308 -28.38 -95.00 -7.79
C SER A 308 -26.93 -95.20 -7.38
#